data_AF-I4EVS7-F1
#
_entry.id   AF-I4EVS7-F1
#
_cell.length_a   1.000
_cell.length_b   1.000
_cell.length_c   1.000
_cell.angle_alpha   90.00
_cell.angle_beta   90.00
_cell.angle_gamma   90.00
#
_symmetry.space_group_name_H-M   'P 1'
#
loop_
_entity.id
_entity.type
_entity.pdbx_description
1 polymer ?
#
loop_
_entity_poly.entity_id
_entity_poly.type
_entity_poly.pdbx_seq_one_letter_code
_entity_poly.pdbx_strand_id
1 'polypeptide(L)'
;MRVSIELRRLTGSDPVRVTGTGSNTVYDITAVGPLPTLVEQPVVLQVDMVPARCDVHALGESYRTGLIGLVLALGDAAPRPLVLTPADDVRTQLETFAVTTCRTPPD
;
A
#
# COMPACT_ATOMS: atom_id res chain seq x y z
N MET A 1 9.94 5.58 2.13
CA MET A 1 8.99 6.41 2.89
C MET A 1 8.03 5.52 3.65
N ARG A 2 7.68 5.88 4.88
CA ARG A 2 6.75 5.11 5.71
C ARG A 2 5.33 5.64 5.56
N VAL A 3 4.38 4.73 5.32
CA VAL A 3 2.96 5.03 5.13
C VAL A 3 2.13 4.26 6.15
N SER A 4 1.17 4.94 6.77
CA SER A 4 0.18 4.32 7.66
C SER A 4 -1.12 4.13 6.89
N ILE A 5 -1.65 2.91 6.92
CA ILE A 5 -2.89 2.52 6.27
C ILE A 5 -3.88 2.17 7.38
N GLU A 6 -4.93 2.98 7.51
CA GLU A 6 -6.03 2.67 8.41
C GLU A 6 -7.07 1.80 7.69
N LEU A 7 -7.36 0.63 8.25
CA LEU A 7 -8.40 -0.28 7.78
C LEU A 7 -9.58 -0.19 8.74
N ARG A 8 -10.72 0.25 8.22
CA ARG A 8 -11.97 0.32 8.97
C ARG A 8 -13.02 -0.60 8.36
N ARG A 9 -13.72 -1.33 9.21
CA ARG A 9 -14.87 -2.12 8.83
C ARG A 9 -16.04 -1.21 8.48
N LEU A 10 -16.60 -1.39 7.29
CA LEU A 10 -17.82 -0.68 6.87
C LEU A 10 -19.08 -1.51 7.16
N THR A 11 -19.01 -2.83 6.91
CA THR A 11 -20.13 -3.78 7.07
C THR A 11 -19.61 -5.19 7.40
N GLY A 12 -20.53 -6.09 7.79
CA GLY A 12 -20.23 -7.50 8.10
C GLY A 12 -19.58 -7.71 9.47
N SER A 13 -19.34 -8.96 9.87
CA SER A 13 -18.74 -9.31 11.17
C SER A 13 -17.53 -10.24 11.06
N ASP A 14 -17.30 -10.87 9.90
CA ASP A 14 -16.16 -11.78 9.71
C ASP A 14 -14.82 -11.06 9.89
N PRO A 15 -13.84 -11.67 10.59
CA PRO A 15 -12.53 -11.06 10.79
C PRO A 15 -11.81 -10.89 9.45
N VAL A 16 -11.15 -9.75 9.26
CA VAL A 16 -10.34 -9.49 8.07
C VAL A 16 -8.87 -9.53 8.47
N ARG A 17 -8.15 -10.54 7.96
CA ARG A 17 -6.72 -10.72 8.20
C ARG A 17 -5.94 -10.11 7.05
N VAL A 18 -5.00 -9.20 7.35
CA VAL A 18 -3.97 -8.84 6.38
C VAL A 18 -2.95 -9.98 6.37
N THR A 19 -2.71 -10.54 5.19
CA THR A 19 -1.84 -11.71 4.99
C THR A 19 -0.61 -11.40 4.15
N GLY A 20 -0.57 -10.22 3.52
CA GLY A 20 0.61 -9.72 2.83
C GLY A 20 0.42 -8.34 2.23
N THR A 21 1.50 -7.81 1.68
CA THR A 21 1.54 -6.61 0.84
C THR A 21 1.91 -7.01 -0.58
N GLY A 22 1.44 -6.25 -1.57
CA GLY A 22 1.76 -6.44 -2.97
C GLY A 22 2.55 -5.25 -3.50
N SER A 23 3.82 -5.48 -3.85
CA SER A 23 4.60 -4.53 -4.64
C SER A 23 3.94 -4.31 -6.01
N ASN A 24 4.18 -3.14 -6.60
CA ASN A 24 3.76 -2.84 -7.96
C ASN A 24 4.96 -2.35 -8.79
N THR A 25 4.69 -1.92 -10.02
CA THR A 25 5.73 -1.43 -10.94
C THR A 25 6.45 -0.17 -10.46
N VAL A 26 5.83 0.57 -9.54
CA VAL A 26 6.33 1.86 -9.03
C VAL A 26 7.03 1.70 -7.69
N TYR A 27 6.48 0.90 -6.78
CA TYR A 27 6.95 0.74 -5.41
C TYR A 27 7.10 -0.73 -5.03
N ASP A 28 8.22 -1.00 -4.36
CA ASP A 28 8.32 -2.12 -3.46
C ASP A 28 7.68 -1.76 -2.12
N ILE A 29 6.75 -2.60 -1.68
CA ILE A 29 5.93 -2.36 -0.48
C ILE A 29 6.16 -3.48 0.52
N THR A 30 6.75 -3.12 1.66
CA THR A 30 7.05 -4.06 2.74
C THR A 30 6.28 -3.68 4.00
N ALA A 31 5.60 -4.64 4.62
CA ALA A 31 4.96 -4.42 5.90
C ALA A 31 5.99 -4.17 7.02
N VAL A 32 5.71 -3.19 7.87
CA VAL A 32 6.52 -2.88 9.04
C VAL A 32 5.85 -3.50 10.26
N GLY A 33 6.48 -4.54 10.80
CA GLY A 33 5.96 -5.27 11.96
C GLY A 33 4.90 -6.32 11.60
N PRO A 34 4.12 -6.79 12.59
CA PRO A 34 3.15 -7.86 12.37
C PRO A 34 1.96 -7.38 11.53
N LEU A 35 1.45 -8.25 10.67
CA LEU A 35 0.26 -7.97 9.88
C LEU A 35 -0.99 -8.00 10.77
N PRO A 36 -1.83 -6.95 10.74
CA PRO A 36 -2.96 -6.84 11.66
C PRO A 36 -4.14 -7.72 11.23
N THR A 37 -4.99 -8.03 12.22
CA THR A 37 -6.32 -8.62 12.00
C THR A 37 -7.38 -7.64 12.49
N LEU A 38 -8.26 -7.24 11.59
CA LEU A 38 -9.42 -6.40 11.86
C LEU A 38 -10.58 -7.28 12.34
N VAL A 39 -10.92 -7.18 13.62
CA VAL A 39 -12.10 -7.84 14.21
C VAL A 39 -13.22 -6.82 14.36
N GLU A 40 -13.10 -5.88 15.31
CA GLU A 40 -14.13 -4.86 15.59
C GLU A 40 -13.60 -3.43 15.46
N GLN A 41 -12.42 -3.14 16.00
CA GLN A 41 -11.83 -1.81 15.99
C GLN A 41 -10.99 -1.56 14.74
N PRO A 42 -10.90 -0.30 14.25
CA PRO A 42 -9.98 0.05 13.17
C PRO A 42 -8.56 -0.42 13.50
N VAL A 43 -7.85 -0.91 12.49
CA VAL A 43 -6.46 -1.33 12.63
C VAL A 43 -5.57 -0.50 11.72
N VAL A 44 -4.36 -0.22 12.19
CA VAL A 44 -3.35 0.49 11.42
C VAL A 44 -2.28 -0.50 10.98
N LEU A 45 -2.06 -0.56 9.67
CA LEU A 45 -0.92 -1.25 9.07
C LEU A 45 0.12 -0.20 8.69
N GLN A 46 1.37 -0.42 9.08
CA GLN A 46 2.49 0.39 8.59
C GLN A 46 3.19 -0.33 7.46
N VAL A 47 3.52 0.40 6.40
CA VAL A 47 4.31 -0.12 5.28
C VAL A 47 5.45 0.84 4.96
N ASP A 48 6.59 0.28 4.56
CA ASP A 48 7.65 1.01 3.91
C ASP A 48 7.49 0.86 2.40
N MET A 49 7.49 2.01 1.72
CA MET A 49 7.41 2.13 0.27
C MET A 49 8.73 2.68 -0.26
N VAL A 50 9.33 1.94 -1.19
CA VAL A 50 10.58 2.32 -1.87
C VAL A 50 10.32 2.32 -3.38
N PRO A 51 10.74 3.34 -4.14
CA PRO A 51 10.59 3.31 -5.59
C PRO A 51 11.32 2.10 -6.18
N ALA A 52 10.59 1.20 -6.85
CA ALA A 52 11.13 -0.02 -7.44
C ALA A 52 11.88 0.27 -8.75
N ARG A 53 11.48 1.34 -9.47
CA ARG A 53 12.10 1.78 -10.72
C ARG A 53 12.15 3.30 -10.81
N CYS A 54 13.27 3.82 -11.30
CA CYS A 54 13.47 5.24 -11.56
C CYS A 54 13.26 5.64 -13.03
N ASP A 55 12.37 4.92 -13.72
CA ASP A 55 11.94 5.30 -15.07
C ASP A 55 10.84 6.35 -14.98
N VAL A 56 11.19 7.60 -15.30
CA VAL A 56 10.30 8.77 -15.15
C VAL A 56 9.03 8.67 -16.00
N HIS A 57 9.07 7.95 -17.14
CA HIS A 57 7.88 7.71 -17.96
C HIS A 57 6.97 6.65 -17.34
N ALA A 58 7.55 5.57 -16.80
CA ALA A 58 6.79 4.53 -16.10
C ALA A 58 6.14 5.03 -14.80
N LEU A 59 6.80 5.98 -14.11
CA LEU A 59 6.24 6.68 -12.96
C LEU A 59 4.92 7.35 -13.36
N GLY A 60 4.93 8.25 -14.35
CA GLY A 60 3.76 9.04 -14.75
C GLY A 60 2.52 8.24 -15.18
N GLU A 61 2.67 7.10 -15.86
CA GLU A 61 1.52 6.28 -16.29
C GLU A 61 0.99 5.36 -15.19
N SER A 62 1.85 4.83 -14.33
CA SER A 62 1.46 3.86 -13.30
C SER A 62 0.65 4.49 -12.16
N TYR A 63 0.74 5.80 -11.93
CA TYR A 63 -0.03 6.51 -10.90
C TYR A 63 -1.54 6.57 -11.13
N ARG A 64 -2.02 6.25 -12.34
CA ARG A 64 -3.45 6.19 -12.67
C ARG A 64 -4.13 4.92 -12.16
N THR A 65 -3.36 3.92 -11.74
CA THR A 65 -3.83 2.63 -11.25
C THR A 65 -3.41 2.45 -9.80
N GLY A 66 -4.34 2.06 -8.92
CA GLY A 66 -4.16 2.10 -7.46
C GLY A 66 -2.79 1.61 -6.94
N LEU A 67 -2.31 2.29 -5.90
CA LEU A 67 -0.88 2.32 -5.56
C LEU A 67 -0.44 1.30 -4.52
N ILE A 68 -1.36 0.75 -3.72
CA ILE A 68 -0.96 -0.09 -2.59
C ILE A 68 -1.69 -1.43 -2.69
N GLY A 69 -0.94 -2.47 -3.03
CA GLY A 69 -1.44 -3.84 -3.00
C GLY A 69 -1.44 -4.39 -1.58
N LEU A 70 -2.58 -4.95 -1.17
CA LEU A 70 -2.73 -5.75 0.06
C LEU A 70 -3.26 -7.13 -0.31
N VAL A 71 -2.97 -8.12 0.53
CA VAL A 71 -3.57 -9.46 0.43
C VAL A 71 -4.39 -9.69 1.69
N LEU A 72 -5.70 -9.87 1.54
CA LEU A 72 -6.64 -9.97 2.65
C LEU A 72 -7.35 -11.32 2.65
N ALA A 73 -7.51 -11.92 3.83
CA ALA A 73 -8.38 -13.08 4.05
C ALA A 73 -9.58 -12.67 4.91
N LEU A 74 -10.80 -13.01 4.47
CA LEU A 74 -12.06 -12.73 5.17
C LEU A 74 -12.57 -14.00 5.83
N GLY A 75 -12.70 -14.02 7.15
CA GLY A 75 -13.03 -15.25 7.88
C GLY A 75 -12.06 -16.36 7.52
N ASP A 76 -12.57 -17.53 7.17
CA ASP A 76 -11.80 -18.68 6.70
C ASP A 76 -11.66 -18.78 5.17
N ALA A 77 -12.04 -17.72 4.44
CA ALA A 77 -11.87 -17.67 2.99
C ALA A 77 -10.40 -17.56 2.59
N ALA A 78 -10.10 -18.06 1.39
CA ALA A 78 -8.77 -17.92 0.80
C ALA A 78 -8.36 -16.43 0.65
N PRO A 79 -7.08 -16.08 0.85
CA PRO A 79 -6.59 -14.73 0.69
C PRO A 79 -6.81 -14.20 -0.73
N ARG A 80 -7.15 -12.90 -0.84
CA ARG A 80 -7.40 -12.22 -2.12
C ARG A 80 -6.64 -10.90 -2.20
N PRO A 81 -6.16 -10.52 -3.40
CA PRO A 81 -5.56 -9.21 -3.59
C PRO A 81 -6.63 -8.11 -3.48
N LEU A 82 -6.27 -7.02 -2.81
CA LEU A 82 -7.00 -5.77 -2.75
C LEU A 82 -6.03 -4.65 -3.16
N VAL A 83 -6.45 -3.83 -4.12
CA VAL A 83 -5.68 -2.64 -4.49
C VAL A 83 -6.33 -1.42 -3.85
N LEU A 84 -5.59 -0.76 -2.97
CA LEU A 84 -6.01 0.51 -2.38
C LEU A 84 -5.64 1.66 -3.31
N THR A 85 -6.62 2.53 -3.53
CA THR A 85 -6.42 3.79 -4.25
C THR A 85 -6.42 4.93 -3.23
N PRO A 86 -5.27 5.57 -2.96
CA PRO A 86 -5.21 6.69 -2.04
C PRO A 86 -5.95 7.92 -2.62
N ALA A 87 -6.34 8.83 -1.72
CA ALA A 87 -6.86 10.14 -2.07
C ALA A 87 -5.85 10.95 -2.91
N ASP A 88 -6.33 11.91 -3.69
CA ASP A 88 -5.49 12.62 -4.68
C ASP A 88 -4.35 13.43 -4.05
N ASP A 89 -4.54 13.98 -2.85
CA ASP A 89 -3.50 14.68 -2.10
C ASP A 89 -2.38 13.73 -1.65
N VAL A 90 -2.74 12.56 -1.11
CA VAL A 90 -1.79 11.51 -0.73
C VAL A 90 -1.09 10.99 -1.99
N ARG A 91 -1.83 10.76 -3.08
CA ARG A 91 -1.25 10.32 -4.36
C ARG A 91 -0.17 11.29 -4.84
N THR A 92 -0.46 12.59 -4.84
CA THR A 92 0.49 13.64 -5.22
C THR A 92 1.75 13.63 -4.34
N GLN A 93 1.62 13.34 -3.05
CA GLN A 93 2.77 13.18 -2.15
C GLN A 93 3.62 11.95 -2.48
N LEU A 94 2.98 10.81 -2.76
CA LEU A 94 3.67 9.57 -3.17
C LEU A 94 4.46 9.82 -4.47
N GLU A 95 3.81 10.45 -5.46
CA GLU A 95 4.42 10.85 -6.74
C GLU A 95 5.67 11.71 -6.53
N THR A 96 5.52 12.78 -5.74
CA THR A 96 6.62 13.70 -5.43
C THR A 96 7.77 12.95 -4.73
N PHE A 97 7.46 12.06 -3.79
CA PHE A 97 8.46 11.25 -3.10
C PHE A 97 9.25 10.35 -4.06
N ALA A 98 8.59 9.65 -4.98
CA ALA A 98 9.29 8.80 -5.95
C ALA A 98 10.17 9.61 -6.90
N VAL A 99 9.63 10.70 -7.46
CA VAL A 99 10.38 11.56 -8.40
C VAL A 99 11.60 12.19 -7.72
N THR A 100 11.46 12.67 -6.48
CA THR A 100 12.58 13.26 -5.73
C THR A 100 13.63 12.22 -5.36
N THR A 101 13.21 11.04 -4.87
CA THR A 101 14.12 9.94 -4.55
C THR A 101 14.88 9.43 -5.78
N CYS A 102 14.24 9.40 -6.95
CA CYS A 102 14.90 8.95 -8.18
C CYS A 102 15.78 10.02 -8.85
N ARG A 103 15.63 11.30 -8.51
CA ARG A 103 16.49 12.39 -9.01
C ARG A 103 17.74 12.60 -8.17
N THR A 104 17.69 12.22 -6.90
CA THR A 104 18.82 12.34 -5.98
C THR A 104 19.37 10.93 -5.73
N PRO A 105 20.50 10.53 -6.33
CA PRO A 105 21.10 9.25 -5.98
C PRO A 105 21.36 9.23 -4.46
N PRO A 106 21.16 8.08 -3.78
CA PRO A 106 21.56 7.95 -2.39
C PRO A 106 23.07 8.21 -2.30
N ASP A 107 23.46 9.10 -1.39
CA ASP A 107 24.86 9.35 -1.03
C ASP A 107 25.50 8.09 -0.42
#